data_AF-A0A517I0V9-F1
#
_entry.id   AF-A0A517I0V9-F1
#
_cell.length_a   1.000
_cell.length_b   1.000
_cell.length_c   1.000
_cell.angle_alpha   90.00
_cell.angle_beta   90.00
_cell.angle_gamma   90.00
#
_symmetry.space_group_name_H-M   'P 1'
#
loop_
_entity.id
_entity.type
_entity.pdbx_description
1 polymer ?
#
loop_
_entity_poly.entity_id
_entity_poly.type
_entity_poly.pdbx_seq_one_letter_code
_entity_poly.pdbx_strand_id
1 'polypeptide(L)'
;MGYERQYWEDRLVTENGETIQDGTRITARRLNHIEEGIKGIDDIVIKMENRILHLHAKITTGDRTAGNNGIFVDTFDGIQDAVIALDKTRTTIKSASGTKVAVASIAGFAVGQEVTLASVTSQEERTIVEINPVTWIITLNSALTGSYTTNAILARSTVEIDTAAKRMRRGSIDTYSVQIVVT
;
A
#
# COMPACT_ATOMS: atom_id res chain seq x y z
N MET A 1 -7.63 29.90 7.26
CA MET A 1 -8.72 30.65 6.59
C MET A 1 -8.14 31.04 5.25
N GLY A 2 -8.64 30.48 4.15
CA GLY A 2 -8.04 30.68 2.81
C GLY A 2 -8.28 32.10 2.31
N TYR A 3 -7.39 32.61 1.47
CA TYR A 3 -7.55 33.94 0.90
C TYR A 3 -8.81 34.03 0.01
N GLU A 4 -9.70 34.98 0.31
CA GLU A 4 -10.87 35.26 -0.51
C GLU A 4 -10.53 36.37 -1.52
N ARG A 5 -10.67 36.05 -2.81
CA ARG A 5 -10.30 36.99 -3.89
C ARG A 5 -11.24 38.18 -3.90
N GLN A 6 -10.67 39.38 -3.84
CA GLN A 6 -11.39 40.60 -4.13
C GLN A 6 -11.43 40.85 -5.65
N TYR A 7 -12.60 41.25 -6.16
CA TYR A 7 -12.76 41.69 -7.55
C TYR A 7 -12.82 43.21 -7.59
N TRP A 8 -11.96 43.79 -8.41
CA TRP A 8 -11.87 45.22 -8.63
C TRP A 8 -12.60 45.59 -9.92
N GLU A 9 -13.33 46.70 -9.89
CA GLU A 9 -14.06 47.26 -11.03
C GLU A 9 -13.59 48.69 -11.28
N ASP A 10 -13.53 49.08 -12.56
CA ASP A 10 -12.99 50.40 -12.96
C ASP A 10 -13.97 51.55 -12.66
N ARG A 11 -15.28 51.29 -12.64
CA ARG A 11 -16.31 52.32 -12.39
C ARG A 11 -17.56 51.70 -11.77
N LEU A 12 -18.18 52.43 -10.85
CA LEU A 12 -19.49 52.09 -10.31
C LEU A 12 -20.57 52.84 -11.11
N VAL A 13 -21.55 52.09 -11.62
CA VAL A 13 -22.61 52.61 -12.50
C VAL A 13 -23.97 52.30 -11.87
N THR A 14 -24.91 53.24 -11.92
CA THR A 14 -26.31 52.97 -11.56
C THR A 14 -26.97 52.04 -12.58
N GLU A 15 -28.14 51.47 -12.25
CA GLU A 15 -29.00 50.74 -13.21
C GLU A 15 -29.33 51.56 -14.47
N ASN A 16 -29.26 52.89 -14.39
CA ASN A 16 -29.54 53.82 -15.50
C ASN A 16 -28.30 54.18 -16.34
N GLY A 17 -27.13 53.59 -16.06
CA GLY A 17 -25.92 53.81 -16.85
C GLY A 17 -25.12 55.07 -16.47
N GLU A 18 -25.53 55.80 -15.43
CA GLU A 18 -24.83 56.98 -14.94
C GLU A 18 -23.68 56.58 -14.00
N THR A 19 -22.49 57.14 -14.24
CA THR A 19 -21.29 56.90 -13.43
C THR A 19 -21.39 57.64 -12.09
N ILE A 20 -21.40 56.89 -10.99
CA ILE A 20 -21.48 57.42 -9.62
C ILE A 20 -20.09 57.85 -9.12
N GLN A 21 -19.06 57.13 -9.56
CA GLN A 21 -17.68 57.35 -9.17
C GLN A 21 -16.74 57.04 -10.34
N ASP A 22 -15.89 58.01 -10.69
CA ASP A 22 -14.85 57.83 -11.70
C ASP A 22 -13.72 56.94 -11.16
N GLY A 23 -13.19 56.08 -12.03
CA GLY A 23 -12.16 55.11 -11.67
C GLY A 23 -10.86 55.74 -11.17
N THR A 24 -10.09 54.98 -10.38
CA THR A 24 -8.73 55.39 -10.00
C THR A 24 -7.78 55.26 -11.19
N ARG A 25 -6.61 55.93 -11.12
CA ARG A 25 -5.54 55.85 -12.14
C ARG A 25 -5.01 54.42 -12.38
N ILE A 26 -5.32 53.49 -11.48
CA ILE A 26 -4.92 52.09 -11.59
C ILE A 26 -6.12 51.31 -12.12
N THR A 27 -5.98 50.77 -13.32
CA THR A 27 -7.03 49.96 -13.96
C THR A 27 -7.32 48.69 -13.14
N ALA A 28 -8.59 48.35 -13.00
CA ALA A 28 -9.11 47.11 -12.44
C ALA A 28 -8.44 45.87 -13.04
N ARG A 29 -8.09 45.89 -14.33
CA ARG A 29 -7.31 44.81 -14.97
C ARG A 29 -5.98 44.53 -14.25
N ARG A 30 -5.25 45.56 -13.82
CA ARG A 30 -3.97 45.41 -13.12
C ARG A 30 -4.19 44.90 -11.70
N LEU A 31 -5.19 45.43 -11.00
CA LEU A 31 -5.51 45.00 -9.63
C LEU A 31 -5.99 43.55 -9.61
N ASN A 32 -6.91 43.17 -10.50
CA ASN A 32 -7.41 41.79 -10.62
C ASN A 32 -6.31 40.77 -10.97
N HIS A 33 -5.28 41.18 -11.71
CA HIS A 33 -4.12 40.33 -12.01
C HIS A 33 -3.17 40.19 -10.82
N ILE A 34 -3.03 41.25 -10.00
CA ILE A 34 -2.30 41.19 -8.73
C ILE A 34 -3.03 40.26 -7.76
N GLU A 35 -4.35 40.39 -7.63
CA GLU A 35 -5.21 39.52 -6.82
C GLU A 35 -5.10 38.04 -7.22
N GLU A 36 -5.06 37.77 -8.53
CA GLU A 36 -4.86 36.42 -9.05
C GLU A 36 -3.47 35.88 -8.69
N GLY A 37 -2.43 36.71 -8.76
CA GLY A 37 -1.09 36.35 -8.31
C GLY A 37 -1.04 36.04 -6.81
N ILE A 38 -1.70 36.85 -5.98
CA ILE A 38 -1.77 36.64 -4.52
C ILE A 38 -2.47 35.33 -4.20
N LYS A 39 -3.63 35.08 -4.80
CA LYS A 39 -4.36 33.81 -4.64
C LYS A 39 -3.52 32.62 -5.11
N GLY A 40 -2.85 32.74 -6.24
CA GLY A 40 -1.98 31.68 -6.76
C GLY A 40 -0.83 31.33 -5.81
N ILE A 41 -0.26 32.32 -5.13
CA ILE A 41 0.78 32.11 -4.11
C ILE A 41 0.18 31.44 -2.87
N ASP A 42 -0.99 31.88 -2.39
CA ASP A 42 -1.68 31.28 -1.23
C ASP A 42 -1.92 29.77 -1.45
N ASP A 43 -2.45 29.41 -2.64
CA ASP A 43 -2.68 28.02 -3.01
C ASP A 43 -1.39 27.18 -3.04
N ILE A 44 -0.27 27.77 -3.48
CA ILE A 44 1.04 27.10 -3.49
C ILE A 44 1.54 26.90 -2.06
N VAL A 45 1.43 27.92 -1.20
CA VAL A 45 1.88 27.87 0.20
C VAL A 45 1.09 26.80 0.96
N ILE A 46 -0.23 26.76 0.81
CA ILE A 46 -1.09 25.72 1.43
C ILE A 46 -0.67 24.32 0.97
N LYS A 47 -0.39 24.12 -0.32
CA LYS A 47 0.11 22.83 -0.84
C LYS A 47 1.48 22.47 -0.26
N MET A 48 2.37 23.44 -0.11
CA MET A 48 3.68 23.24 0.50
C MET A 48 3.57 22.89 1.98
N GLU A 49 2.73 23.59 2.74
CA GLU A 49 2.50 23.31 4.17
C GLU A 49 1.96 21.90 4.38
N ASN A 50 0.98 21.48 3.58
CA ASN A 50 0.47 20.10 3.62
C ASN A 50 1.56 19.07 3.31
N ARG A 51 2.46 19.38 2.37
CA ARG A 51 3.57 18.48 2.04
C ARG A 51 4.63 18.42 3.14
N ILE A 52 4.91 19.56 3.79
CA ILE A 52 5.79 19.63 4.96
C ILE A 52 5.19 18.85 6.13
N LEU A 53 3.89 19.01 6.41
CA LEU A 53 3.19 18.24 7.43
C LEU A 53 3.25 16.74 7.16
N HIS A 54 3.06 16.32 5.90
CA HIS A 54 3.20 14.92 5.51
C HIS A 54 4.64 14.38 5.74
N LEU A 55 5.66 15.14 5.36
CA LEU A 55 7.06 14.78 5.61
C LEU A 55 7.37 14.73 7.11
N HIS A 56 6.85 15.69 7.88
CA HIS A 56 7.04 15.76 9.32
C HIS A 56 6.33 14.59 10.03
N ALA A 57 5.13 14.20 9.59
CA ALA A 57 4.47 12.98 10.05
C ALA A 57 5.34 11.75 9.74
N LYS A 58 5.88 11.66 8.51
CA LYS A 58 6.76 10.55 8.10
C LYS A 58 8.01 10.44 8.98
N ILE A 59 8.68 11.57 9.26
CA ILE A 59 9.89 11.62 10.11
C ILE A 59 9.55 11.32 11.58
N THR A 60 8.54 11.99 12.13
CA THR A 60 8.16 11.81 13.54
C THR A 60 7.63 10.42 13.85
N THR A 61 6.97 9.74 12.90
CA THR A 61 6.62 8.33 13.07
C THR A 61 7.86 7.42 13.05
N GLY A 62 8.87 7.73 12.25
CA GLY A 62 10.14 7.00 12.21
C GLY A 62 10.98 7.13 13.48
N ASP A 63 11.02 8.31 14.10
CA ASP A 63 11.94 8.61 15.22
C ASP A 63 11.37 8.32 16.62
N ARG A 64 10.09 7.92 16.75
CA ARG A 64 9.42 7.80 18.05
C ARG A 64 9.73 6.54 18.86
N THR A 65 10.55 5.62 18.37
CA THR A 65 10.95 4.45 19.18
C THR A 65 12.29 3.89 18.71
N ALA A 66 13.27 3.83 19.63
CA ALA A 66 14.55 3.16 19.37
C ALA A 66 14.29 1.70 18.96
N GLY A 67 14.64 1.35 17.72
CA GLY A 67 14.49 0.00 17.17
C GLY A 67 13.26 -0.22 16.28
N ASN A 68 12.42 0.78 16.02
CA ASN A 68 11.29 0.65 15.09
C ASN A 68 11.68 1.16 13.68
N ASN A 69 12.14 0.26 12.81
CA ASN A 69 12.58 0.56 11.44
C ASN A 69 11.44 0.49 10.40
N GLY A 70 10.24 0.99 10.71
CA GLY A 70 9.13 0.85 9.76
C GLY A 70 8.03 1.88 9.87
N ILE A 71 7.87 2.66 8.80
CA ILE A 71 6.64 3.41 8.52
C ILE A 71 5.64 2.40 7.91
N PHE A 72 4.54 2.12 8.60
CA PHE A 72 3.45 1.27 8.10
C PHE A 72 2.45 2.08 7.25
N VAL A 73 2.90 2.62 6.12
CA VAL A 73 2.00 3.31 5.20
C VAL A 73 2.25 2.81 3.79
N ASP A 74 1.50 1.79 3.38
CA ASP A 74 1.34 1.42 1.97
C ASP A 74 0.21 2.27 1.38
N THR A 75 0.54 3.10 0.39
CA THR A 75 -0.41 3.99 -0.30
C THR A 75 -1.27 3.26 -1.34
N PHE A 76 -1.06 1.95 -1.52
CA PHE A 76 -1.73 1.09 -2.50
C PHE A 76 -1.64 1.61 -3.94
N ASP A 77 -0.63 2.43 -4.23
CA ASP A 77 -0.35 3.01 -5.56
C ASP A 77 0.51 2.09 -6.44
N GLY A 78 0.86 0.90 -5.93
CA GLY A 78 1.69 -0.08 -6.62
C GLY A 78 3.19 0.21 -6.53
N ILE A 79 3.60 1.28 -5.84
CA ILE A 79 5.01 1.57 -5.58
C ILE A 79 5.43 0.75 -4.36
N GLN A 80 6.33 -0.20 -4.57
CA GLN A 80 6.84 -1.04 -3.50
C GLN A 80 7.84 -0.25 -2.65
N ASP A 81 7.66 -0.22 -1.33
CA ASP A 81 8.64 0.38 -0.43
C ASP A 81 9.96 -0.41 -0.53
N ALA A 82 11.07 0.32 -0.68
CA ALA A 82 12.39 -0.29 -0.82
C ALA A 82 12.87 -0.99 0.46
N VAL A 83 12.30 -0.63 1.62
CA VAL A 83 12.70 -1.16 2.94
C VAL A 83 11.74 -2.25 3.42
N ILE A 84 10.46 -2.17 3.07
CA ILE A 84 9.43 -3.11 3.53
C ILE A 84 8.69 -3.68 2.32
N ALA A 85 9.10 -4.86 1.89
CA ALA A 85 8.46 -5.61 0.82
C ALA A 85 7.63 -6.77 1.38
N LEU A 86 6.40 -6.92 0.86
CA LEU A 86 5.62 -8.12 1.11
C LEU A 86 6.35 -9.35 0.53
N ASP A 87 6.67 -10.30 1.40
CA ASP A 87 7.26 -11.58 0.99
C ASP A 87 6.17 -12.46 0.36
N LYS A 88 6.16 -12.52 -0.98
CA LYS A 88 5.21 -13.31 -1.77
C LYS A 88 5.65 -14.76 -1.98
N THR A 89 6.71 -15.20 -1.31
CA THR A 89 7.23 -16.56 -1.44
C THR A 89 6.14 -17.59 -1.12
N ARG A 90 5.86 -18.47 -2.08
CA ARG A 90 4.87 -19.54 -1.95
C ARG A 90 5.32 -20.79 -2.70
N THR A 91 4.85 -21.94 -2.26
CA THR A 91 5.13 -23.24 -2.87
C THR A 91 3.94 -24.17 -2.70
N THR A 92 3.84 -25.17 -3.57
CA THR A 92 2.80 -26.20 -3.49
C THR A 92 3.24 -27.34 -2.59
N ILE A 93 2.37 -27.77 -1.69
CA ILE A 93 2.53 -28.94 -0.85
C ILE A 93 2.27 -30.19 -1.70
N LYS A 94 3.21 -31.14 -1.66
CA LYS A 94 3.08 -32.47 -2.27
C LYS A 94 2.43 -33.45 -1.30
N SER A 95 2.89 -33.42 -0.05
CA SER A 95 2.35 -34.19 1.06
C SER A 95 2.72 -33.53 2.39
N ALA A 96 1.92 -33.77 3.42
CA ALA A 96 2.17 -33.26 4.76
C ALA A 96 1.77 -34.32 5.80
N SER A 97 2.63 -34.54 6.79
CA SER A 97 2.39 -35.51 7.86
C SER A 97 3.14 -35.12 9.12
N GLY A 98 2.43 -35.05 10.25
CA GLY A 98 3.01 -34.62 11.53
C GLY A 98 3.61 -33.22 11.38
N THR A 99 4.92 -33.10 11.62
CA THR A 99 5.67 -31.84 11.47
C THR A 99 6.33 -31.68 10.09
N LYS A 100 6.27 -32.69 9.22
CA LYS A 100 7.02 -32.73 7.96
C LYS A 100 6.12 -32.39 6.78
N VAL A 101 6.56 -31.45 5.96
CA VAL A 101 5.85 -31.01 4.75
C VAL A 101 6.78 -31.14 3.55
N ALA A 102 6.45 -32.02 2.62
CA ALA A 102 7.14 -32.14 1.34
C ALA A 102 6.55 -31.12 0.36
N VAL A 103 7.42 -30.32 -0.26
CA VAL A 103 7.01 -29.21 -1.13
C VAL A 103 7.56 -29.35 -2.56
N ALA A 104 7.00 -28.56 -3.48
CA ALA A 104 7.46 -28.49 -4.87
C ALA A 104 8.76 -27.69 -5.03
N SER A 105 9.00 -26.71 -4.15
CA SER A 105 10.20 -25.88 -4.10
C SER A 105 10.40 -25.36 -2.68
N ILE A 106 11.67 -25.23 -2.27
CA ILE A 106 12.10 -24.61 -1.01
C ILE A 106 12.69 -23.21 -1.22
N ALA A 107 12.71 -22.72 -2.47
CA ALA A 107 13.29 -21.42 -2.78
C ALA A 107 12.56 -20.29 -2.03
N GLY A 108 13.34 -19.40 -1.40
CA GLY A 108 12.82 -18.26 -0.62
C GLY A 108 12.43 -18.59 0.83
N PHE A 109 12.41 -19.87 1.21
CA PHE A 109 12.15 -20.28 2.59
C PHE A 109 13.46 -20.41 3.39
N ALA A 110 13.40 -20.04 4.67
CA ALA A 110 14.51 -20.14 5.61
C ALA A 110 14.03 -20.61 6.99
N VAL A 111 14.94 -21.15 7.79
CA VAL A 111 14.67 -21.55 9.18
C VAL A 111 14.33 -20.33 10.04
N GLY A 112 13.40 -20.50 10.99
CA GLY A 112 12.89 -19.45 11.86
C GLY A 112 11.76 -18.61 11.23
N GLN A 113 11.46 -18.83 9.95
CA GLN A 113 10.38 -18.14 9.27
C GLN A 113 9.01 -18.69 9.67
N GLU A 114 8.07 -17.81 9.95
CA GLU A 114 6.65 -18.14 9.99
C GLU A 114 6.11 -18.32 8.56
N VAL A 115 5.28 -19.34 8.38
CA VAL A 115 4.61 -19.69 7.14
C VAL A 115 3.16 -20.08 7.42
N THR A 116 2.30 -19.74 6.48
CA THR A 116 0.90 -20.16 6.45
C THR A 116 0.76 -21.38 5.54
N LEU A 117 0.19 -22.45 6.09
CA LEU A 117 -0.32 -23.56 5.30
C LEU A 117 -1.80 -23.32 5.02
N ALA A 118 -2.23 -23.46 3.77
CA ALA A 118 -3.63 -23.31 3.42
C ALA A 118 -4.09 -24.36 2.41
N SER A 119 -5.26 -24.91 2.68
CA SER A 119 -6.06 -25.74 1.78
C SER A 119 -7.44 -25.12 1.62
N VAL A 120 -8.33 -25.79 0.87
CA VAL A 120 -9.71 -25.32 0.69
C VAL A 120 -10.48 -25.30 2.02
N THR A 121 -10.17 -26.20 2.95
CA THR A 121 -10.93 -26.41 4.19
C THR A 121 -10.20 -26.00 5.45
N SER A 122 -8.89 -25.74 5.39
CA SER A 122 -8.07 -25.52 6.58
C SER A 122 -6.96 -24.51 6.30
N GLN A 123 -6.64 -23.71 7.31
CA GLN A 123 -5.50 -22.80 7.31
C GLN A 123 -4.88 -22.80 8.70
N GLU A 124 -3.56 -22.88 8.77
CA GLU A 124 -2.82 -22.72 10.02
C GLU A 124 -1.44 -22.09 9.80
N GLU A 125 -0.90 -21.51 10.87
CA GLU A 125 0.40 -20.86 10.90
C GLU A 125 1.41 -21.73 11.65
N ARG A 126 2.61 -21.82 11.10
CA ARG A 126 3.70 -22.65 11.62
C ARG A 126 5.03 -21.97 11.41
N THR A 127 6.00 -22.30 12.26
CA THR A 127 7.38 -21.82 12.12
C THR A 127 8.26 -22.93 11.55
N ILE A 128 9.09 -22.60 10.57
CA ILE A 128 10.07 -23.52 10.00
C ILE A 128 11.20 -23.75 11.01
N VAL A 129 11.46 -25.00 11.34
CA VAL A 129 12.57 -25.42 12.21
C VAL A 129 13.74 -25.96 11.41
N GLU A 130 13.47 -26.62 10.28
CA GLU A 130 14.50 -27.23 9.45
C GLU A 130 14.04 -27.28 7.99
N ILE A 131 14.97 -27.18 7.05
CA ILE A 131 14.73 -27.39 5.62
C ILE A 131 15.77 -28.38 5.12
N ASN A 132 15.32 -29.51 4.57
CA ASN A 132 16.20 -30.46 3.90
C ASN A 132 16.31 -30.13 2.40
N PRO A 133 17.49 -29.70 1.90
CA PRO A 133 17.66 -29.28 0.52
C PRO A 133 17.65 -30.43 -0.49
N VAL A 134 17.84 -31.67 -0.05
CA VAL A 134 17.89 -32.86 -0.92
C VAL A 134 16.50 -33.45 -1.11
N THR A 135 15.73 -33.58 -0.03
CA THR A 135 14.40 -34.20 -0.07
C THR A 135 13.26 -33.18 -0.22
N TRP A 136 13.57 -31.88 -0.15
CA TRP A 136 12.60 -30.76 -0.18
C TRP A 136 11.50 -30.92 0.87
N ILE A 137 11.92 -31.34 2.07
CA ILE A 137 11.07 -31.45 3.24
C ILE A 137 11.35 -30.27 4.16
N ILE A 138 10.29 -29.56 4.52
CA ILE A 138 10.28 -28.52 5.55
C ILE A 138 9.75 -29.14 6.83
N THR A 139 10.51 -29.03 7.93
CA THR A 139 10.09 -29.45 9.27
C THR A 139 9.57 -28.23 10.03
N LEU A 140 8.39 -28.38 10.62
CA LEU A 140 7.67 -27.35 11.35
C LEU A 140 7.79 -27.53 12.87
N ASN A 141 7.56 -26.45 13.62
CA ASN A 141 7.66 -26.42 15.07
C ASN A 141 6.64 -27.30 15.82
N SER A 142 5.51 -27.61 15.20
CA SER A 142 4.46 -28.42 15.78
C SER A 142 3.69 -29.20 14.72
N ALA A 143 3.07 -30.31 15.13
CA ALA A 143 2.31 -31.13 14.20
C ALA A 143 1.12 -30.36 13.61
N LEU A 144 0.79 -30.69 12.37
CA LEU A 144 -0.36 -30.12 11.68
C LEU A 144 -1.66 -30.60 12.32
N THR A 145 -2.59 -29.67 12.50
CA THR A 145 -3.95 -29.98 12.97
C THR A 145 -4.90 -30.22 11.81
N GLY A 146 -4.66 -29.55 10.68
CA GLY A 146 -5.41 -29.72 9.45
C GLY A 146 -4.84 -30.83 8.55
N SER A 147 -5.63 -31.19 7.53
CA SER A 147 -5.17 -32.05 6.44
C SER A 147 -4.76 -31.19 5.24
N TYR A 148 -3.51 -31.35 4.79
CA TYR A 148 -2.96 -30.64 3.61
C TYR A 148 -2.50 -31.68 2.60
N THR A 149 -3.35 -31.92 1.62
CA THR A 149 -3.09 -32.84 0.52
C THR A 149 -2.28 -32.16 -0.59
N THR A 150 -1.95 -32.93 -1.61
CA THR A 150 -1.37 -32.42 -2.85
C THR A 150 -2.20 -31.24 -3.36
N ASN A 151 -1.52 -30.14 -3.71
CA ASN A 151 -2.09 -28.86 -4.16
C ASN A 151 -2.48 -27.85 -3.07
N ALA A 152 -2.37 -28.20 -1.78
CA ALA A 152 -2.37 -27.19 -0.73
C ALA A 152 -1.16 -26.26 -0.90
N ILE A 153 -1.25 -25.04 -0.38
CA ILE A 153 -0.19 -24.04 -0.49
C ILE A 153 0.53 -23.86 0.85
N LEU A 154 1.83 -23.60 0.76
CA LEU A 154 2.65 -23.11 1.86
C LEU A 154 3.23 -21.75 1.44
N ALA A 155 2.94 -20.69 2.19
CA ALA A 155 3.27 -19.32 1.79
C ALA A 155 3.74 -18.46 2.98
N ARG A 156 4.58 -17.46 2.69
CA ARG A 156 5.03 -16.44 3.66
C ARG A 156 3.99 -15.35 3.89
N SER A 157 3.15 -15.10 2.90
CA SER A 157 1.98 -14.24 3.01
C SER A 157 0.88 -14.73 2.09
N THR A 158 -0.37 -14.64 2.57
CA THR A 158 -1.57 -14.86 1.78
C THR A 158 -2.25 -13.55 1.40
N VAL A 159 -1.63 -12.40 1.66
CA VAL A 159 -2.19 -11.08 1.35
C VAL A 159 -1.87 -10.70 -0.10
N GLU A 160 -2.84 -10.09 -0.75
CA GLU A 160 -2.70 -9.47 -2.05
C GLU A 160 -3.13 -8.00 -1.97
N ILE A 161 -2.32 -7.12 -2.57
CA ILE A 161 -2.62 -5.68 -2.63
C ILE A 161 -3.42 -5.43 -3.90
N ASP A 162 -4.69 -5.04 -3.74
CA ASP A 162 -5.51 -4.56 -4.85
C ASP A 162 -5.32 -3.06 -5.01
N THR A 163 -4.52 -2.69 -6.01
CA THR A 163 -4.20 -1.29 -6.33
C THR A 163 -5.38 -0.54 -6.97
N ALA A 164 -6.33 -1.26 -7.58
CA ALA A 164 -7.52 -0.64 -8.18
C ALA A 164 -8.54 -0.25 -7.11
N ALA A 165 -8.80 -1.15 -6.16
CA ALA A 165 -9.70 -0.89 -5.04
C ALA A 165 -9.01 -0.27 -3.81
N LYS A 166 -7.71 -0.01 -3.88
CA LYS A 166 -6.86 0.56 -2.81
C LYS A 166 -7.06 -0.13 -1.46
N ARG A 167 -7.01 -1.47 -1.46
CA ARG A 167 -7.19 -2.27 -0.24
C ARG A 167 -6.37 -3.55 -0.27
N MET A 168 -6.00 -4.01 0.92
CA MET A 168 -5.47 -5.36 1.11
C MET A 168 -6.63 -6.37 1.04
N ARG A 169 -6.43 -7.44 0.30
CA ARG A 169 -7.34 -8.59 0.25
C ARG A 169 -6.58 -9.86 0.60
N ARG A 170 -7.31 -10.90 0.96
CA ARG A 170 -6.77 -12.26 0.95
C ARG A 170 -6.56 -12.65 -0.53
N GLY A 171 -5.33 -12.98 -0.89
CA GLY A 171 -4.98 -13.48 -2.22
C GLY A 171 -5.61 -14.84 -2.49
N SER A 172 -5.76 -15.16 -3.77
CA SER A 172 -6.40 -16.42 -4.19
C SER A 172 -5.64 -17.66 -3.68
N ILE A 173 -6.39 -18.57 -3.06
CA ILE A 173 -5.93 -19.89 -2.64
C ILE A 173 -6.45 -20.87 -3.69
N ASP A 174 -5.90 -20.78 -4.90
CA ASP A 174 -6.29 -21.68 -5.98
C ASP A 174 -5.51 -22.98 -5.87
N THR A 175 -6.23 -24.10 -5.77
CA THR A 175 -5.65 -25.44 -5.84
C THR A 175 -5.69 -25.91 -7.29
N TYR A 176 -4.54 -26.25 -7.87
CA TYR A 176 -4.47 -26.73 -9.25
C TYR A 176 -4.66 -28.24 -9.28
N SER A 177 -5.65 -28.75 -10.02
CA SER A 177 -5.70 -30.19 -10.34
C SER A 177 -5.01 -30.42 -11.68
N VAL A 178 -3.92 -31.20 -11.69
CA VAL A 178 -3.26 -31.61 -12.93
C VAL A 178 -3.78 -32.98 -13.32
N GLN A 179 -4.45 -33.07 -14.48
CA GLN A 179 -4.86 -34.34 -15.07
C GLN A 179 -3.95 -34.64 -16.26
N ILE A 180 -3.22 -35.76 -16.21
CA ILE A 180 -2.43 -36.24 -17.35
C ILE A 180 -3.39 -36.98 -18.29
N VAL A 181 -3.59 -36.43 -19.49
CA VAL A 181 -4.28 -37.13 -20.57
C VAL A 181 -3.22 -37.89 -21.35
N VAL A 182 -3.26 -39.22 -21.28
CA VAL A 182 -2.46 -40.10 -22.14
C VAL A 182 -3.27 -40.31 -23.41
N THR A 183 -2.80 -39.75 -24.52
CA THR A 183 -3.26 -40.09 -25.89
C THR A 183 -2.53 -41.32 -26.40
#